data_AF-A0A1P8ENI1-F1
#
_entry.id   AF-A0A1P8ENI1-F1
#
_cell.length_a   1.000
_cell.length_b   1.000
_cell.length_c   1.000
_cell.angle_alpha   90.00
_cell.angle_beta   90.00
_cell.angle_gamma   90.00
#
_symmetry.space_group_name_H-M   'P 1'
#
loop_
_entity.id
_entity.type
_entity.pdbx_description
1 polymer ?
#
loop_
_entity_poly.entity_id
_entity_poly.type
_entity_poly.pdbx_seq_one_letter_code
_entity_poly.pdbx_strand_id
1 'polypeptide(L)'
;MALNLTAVQIKRILDHWVNTPPNGYIGVNYGRNLAERLLKAIDEDDADQIIQWIKEDIPLFKNLNSNQLSIYSENNGIDQKYYFIKVGEISIQLPTIDELNAISGDTYDANAY
;
A
#
# COMPACT_ATOMS: atom_id res chain seq x y z
N MET A 1 -17.74 -19.61 7.26
CA MET A 1 -16.65 -20.22 6.47
C MET A 1 -15.41 -19.38 6.76
N ALA A 2 -14.43 -19.90 7.49
CA ALA A 2 -13.17 -19.18 7.72
C ALA A 2 -12.29 -19.37 6.48
N LEU A 3 -11.93 -18.28 5.81
CA LEU A 3 -10.92 -18.34 4.75
C LEU A 3 -9.56 -18.59 5.44
N ASN A 4 -9.01 -19.79 5.27
CA ASN A 4 -7.64 -20.10 5.69
C ASN A 4 -6.66 -19.50 4.67
N LEU A 5 -6.40 -18.20 4.80
CA LEU A 5 -5.39 -17.51 4.00
C LEU A 5 -3.99 -17.81 4.58
N THR A 6 -3.07 -18.24 3.72
CA THR A 6 -1.66 -18.35 4.08
C THR A 6 -0.99 -16.97 4.02
N ALA A 7 0.17 -16.84 4.67
CA ALA A 7 0.91 -15.58 4.66
C ALA A 7 1.28 -15.12 3.24
N VAL A 8 1.62 -16.07 2.37
CA VAL A 8 1.94 -15.80 0.96
C VAL A 8 0.70 -15.25 0.23
N GLN A 9 -0.49 -15.75 0.52
CA GLN A 9 -1.73 -15.27 -0.11
C GLN A 9 -2.08 -13.86 0.35
N ILE A 10 -1.96 -13.57 1.66
CA ILE A 10 -2.17 -12.22 2.21
C ILE A 10 -1.20 -11.24 1.54
N LYS A 11 0.09 -11.61 1.44
CA LYS A 11 1.08 -10.80 0.75
C LYS A 11 0.68 -10.49 -0.68
N ARG A 12 0.32 -11.52 -1.46
CA ARG A 12 -0.09 -11.35 -2.86
C ARG A 12 -1.32 -10.45 -3.03
N ILE A 13 -2.29 -10.54 -2.13
CA ILE A 13 -3.50 -9.68 -2.16
C ILE A 13 -3.11 -8.22 -1.95
N LEU A 14 -2.30 -7.95 -0.93
CA LEU A 14 -1.87 -6.60 -0.60
C LEU A 14 -0.91 -6.02 -1.64
N ASP A 15 0.07 -6.80 -2.12
CA ASP A 15 0.94 -6.42 -3.24
C ASP A 15 0.11 -6.04 -4.46
N HIS A 16 -0.91 -6.84 -4.79
CA HIS A 16 -1.79 -6.56 -5.91
C HIS A 16 -2.58 -5.27 -5.69
N TRP A 17 -3.19 -5.08 -4.51
CA TRP A 17 -3.95 -3.88 -4.18
C TRP A 17 -3.09 -2.60 -4.26
N VAL A 18 -1.90 -2.64 -3.67
CA VAL A 18 -0.93 -1.53 -3.66
C VAL A 18 -0.54 -1.09 -5.08
N ASN A 19 -0.42 -2.05 -5.99
CA ASN A 19 -0.03 -1.79 -7.38
C ASN A 19 -1.21 -1.59 -8.34
N THR A 20 -2.45 -1.59 -7.83
CA THR A 20 -3.64 -1.39 -8.68
C THR A 20 -4.05 0.08 -8.65
N PRO A 21 -3.94 0.81 -9.78
CA PRO A 21 -4.37 2.20 -9.85
C PRO A 21 -5.90 2.32 -9.70
N PRO A 22 -6.42 3.51 -9.34
CA PRO A 22 -7.86 3.73 -9.31
C PRO A 22 -8.48 3.46 -10.68
N ASN A 23 -9.67 2.86 -10.69
CA ASN A 23 -10.39 2.44 -11.90
C ASN A 23 -9.64 1.39 -12.75
N GLY A 24 -8.71 0.62 -12.16
CA GLY A 24 -8.01 -0.46 -12.85
C GLY A 24 -8.92 -1.59 -13.34
N TYR A 25 -10.15 -1.67 -12.81
CA TYR A 25 -11.16 -2.64 -13.22
C TYR A 25 -12.45 -1.93 -13.68
N ILE A 26 -12.99 -2.36 -14.82
CA ILE A 26 -14.23 -1.80 -15.37
C ILE A 26 -15.40 -2.16 -14.45
N GLY A 27 -16.15 -1.15 -14.02
CA GLY A 27 -17.37 -1.32 -13.23
C GLY A 27 -17.15 -1.66 -11.75
N VAL A 28 -15.92 -1.55 -11.24
CA VAL A 28 -15.58 -1.81 -9.84
C VAL A 28 -14.71 -0.68 -9.30
N ASN A 29 -15.02 -0.19 -8.11
CA ASN A 29 -14.22 0.83 -7.42
C ASN A 29 -13.09 0.16 -6.60
N TYR A 30 -12.16 -0.51 -7.27
CA TYR A 30 -11.01 -1.19 -6.66
C TYR A 30 -9.70 -0.56 -7.11
N GLY A 31 -8.77 -0.38 -6.16
CA GLY A 31 -7.49 0.29 -6.37
C GLY A 31 -7.56 1.75 -5.95
N ARG A 32 -6.43 2.31 -5.52
CA ARG A 32 -6.34 3.67 -4.96
C ARG A 32 -5.09 4.38 -5.45
N ASN A 33 -5.13 5.71 -5.49
CA ASN A 33 -3.94 6.51 -5.78
C ASN A 33 -3.11 6.72 -4.51
N LEU A 34 -2.33 5.72 -4.11
CA LEU A 34 -1.45 5.83 -2.95
C LEU A 34 -0.33 6.84 -3.16
N ALA A 35 0.06 7.09 -4.43
CA ALA A 35 1.10 8.06 -4.78
C ALA A 35 0.77 9.49 -4.32
N GLU A 36 -0.50 9.89 -4.34
CA GLU A 36 -0.95 11.21 -3.86
C GLU A 36 -0.75 11.44 -2.35
N ARG A 37 -0.49 10.37 -1.60
CA ARG A 37 -0.19 10.39 -0.17
C ARG A 37 1.32 10.32 0.10
N LEU A 38 2.13 9.92 -0.88
CA LEU A 38 3.58 9.95 -0.77
C LEU A 38 4.07 11.41 -0.84
N LEU A 39 5.20 11.72 -0.16
CA LEU A 39 5.71 13.08 0.13
C LEU A 39 4.89 13.93 1.10
N LYS A 40 3.75 13.44 1.59
CA LYS A 40 3.06 14.06 2.72
C LYS A 40 3.54 13.40 4.00
N ALA A 41 3.63 14.19 5.06
CA ALA A 41 3.83 13.62 6.38
C ALA A 41 2.60 12.76 6.70
N ILE A 42 2.78 11.45 6.82
CA ILE A 42 1.69 10.57 7.26
C ILE A 42 1.44 10.88 8.73
N ASP A 43 0.26 11.43 8.98
CA ASP A 43 -0.32 11.56 10.31
C ASP A 43 -1.29 10.39 10.59
N GLU A 44 -1.93 10.44 11.75
CA GLU A 44 -2.89 9.41 12.19
C GLU A 44 -4.10 9.33 11.24
N ASP A 45 -4.58 10.48 10.74
CA ASP A 45 -5.73 10.56 9.84
C ASP A 45 -5.43 9.91 8.48
N ASP A 46 -4.24 10.14 7.92
CA ASP A 46 -3.79 9.50 6.68
C ASP A 46 -3.66 7.97 6.83
N ALA A 47 -3.15 7.49 7.97
CA ALA A 47 -3.01 6.07 8.25
C ALA A 47 -4.38 5.37 8.39
N ASP A 48 -5.30 5.98 9.12
CA ASP A 48 -6.67 5.46 9.27
C ASP A 48 -7.42 5.44 7.93
N GLN A 49 -7.20 6.44 7.09
CA GLN A 49 -7.80 6.49 5.75
C GLN A 49 -7.30 5.34 4.86
N ILE A 50 -6.01 5.02 4.89
CA ILE A 50 -5.44 3.88 4.14
C ILE A 50 -6.02 2.55 4.67
N ILE A 51 -6.12 2.39 6.00
CA ILE A 51 -6.74 1.20 6.61
C ILE A 51 -8.21 1.07 6.18
N GLN A 52 -8.95 2.18 6.13
CA GLN A 52 -10.32 2.20 5.64
C GLN A 52 -10.40 1.74 4.19
N TRP A 53 -9.55 2.27 3.30
CA TRP A 53 -9.53 1.84 1.90
C TRP A 53 -9.21 0.36 1.72
N ILE A 54 -8.25 -0.16 2.50
CA ILE A 54 -7.93 -1.60 2.51
C ILE A 54 -9.19 -2.42 2.86
N LYS A 55 -9.96 -1.99 3.86
CA LYS A 55 -11.18 -2.69 4.30
C LYS A 55 -12.34 -2.59 3.31
N GLU A 56 -12.42 -1.49 2.56
CA GLU A 56 -13.40 -1.29 1.48
C GLU A 56 -13.09 -2.16 0.28
N ASP A 57 -11.85 -2.11 -0.20
CA ASP A 57 -11.43 -2.76 -1.44
C ASP A 57 -11.16 -4.26 -1.25
N ILE A 58 -10.78 -4.69 -0.04
CA ILE A 58 -10.49 -6.08 0.32
C ILE A 58 -11.49 -6.54 1.41
N PRO A 59 -12.69 -7.02 1.03
CA PRO A 59 -13.74 -7.42 1.99
C PRO A 59 -13.29 -8.47 3.01
N LEU A 60 -12.28 -9.27 2.68
CA LEU A 60 -11.67 -10.27 3.56
C LEU A 60 -11.05 -9.64 4.82
N PHE A 61 -10.65 -8.37 4.75
CA PHE A 61 -9.99 -7.64 5.83
C PHE A 61 -10.94 -6.73 6.62
N LYS A 62 -12.21 -6.64 6.22
CA LYS A 62 -13.21 -5.74 6.81
C LYS A 62 -13.36 -5.88 8.33
N ASN A 63 -13.25 -7.11 8.84
CA ASN A 63 -13.43 -7.41 10.26
C ASN A 63 -12.12 -7.44 11.07
N LEU A 64 -10.97 -7.12 10.44
CA LEU A 64 -9.70 -7.05 11.17
C LEU A 64 -9.69 -5.82 12.08
N ASN A 65 -9.30 -6.04 13.34
CA ASN A 65 -9.10 -4.96 14.31
C ASN A 65 -7.69 -4.36 14.21
N SER A 66 -7.42 -3.30 14.97
CA SER A 66 -6.14 -2.57 14.97
C SER A 66 -4.93 -3.43 15.37
N ASN A 67 -5.13 -4.50 16.16
CA ASN A 67 -4.04 -5.44 16.47
C ASN A 67 -3.72 -6.36 15.29
N GLN A 68 -4.66 -6.53 14.37
CA GLN A 68 -4.53 -7.42 13.22
C GLN A 68 -4.19 -6.69 11.92
N LEU A 69 -4.61 -5.44 11.75
CA LEU A 69 -4.30 -4.59 10.59
C LEU A 69 -3.88 -3.21 11.09
N SER A 70 -2.66 -2.81 10.78
CA SER A 70 -2.11 -1.49 11.16
C SER A 70 -1.13 -0.98 10.12
N ILE A 71 -0.83 0.31 10.19
CA ILE A 71 0.23 0.96 9.41
C ILE A 71 1.29 1.45 10.38
N TYR A 72 2.54 1.21 10.05
CA TYR A 72 3.67 1.74 10.82
C TYR A 72 4.72 2.30 9.86
N SER A 73 5.64 3.07 10.42
CA SER A 73 6.70 3.72 9.65
C SER A 73 8.06 3.46 10.26
N GLU A 74 9.07 3.25 9.43
CA GLU A 74 10.47 3.16 9.85
C GLU A 74 11.29 4.22 9.14
N ASN A 75 12.23 4.82 9.86
CA ASN A 75 13.17 5.77 9.27
C ASN A 75 14.24 4.98 8.51
N ASN A 76 14.46 5.33 7.24
CA ASN A 76 15.54 4.80 6.42
C ASN A 76 16.59 5.89 6.19
N GLY A 77 17.62 5.92 7.03
CA GLY A 77 18.68 6.93 6.95
C GLY A 77 18.24 8.30 7.49
N ILE A 78 18.77 9.37 6.89
CA ILE A 78 18.64 10.74 7.41
C ILE A 78 17.37 11.43 6.90
N ASP A 79 16.89 11.06 5.72
CA ASP A 79 15.82 11.81 5.02
C ASP A 79 14.81 10.91 4.28
N GLN A 80 14.80 9.59 4.54
CA GLN A 80 13.79 8.70 3.94
C GLN A 80 12.98 8.01 5.04
N LYS A 81 11.70 7.79 4.75
CA LYS A 81 10.78 7.09 5.64
C LYS A 81 10.02 6.04 4.84
N TYR A 82 10.03 4.81 5.32
CA TYR A 82 9.26 3.72 4.75
C TYR A 82 8.01 3.49 5.58
N TYR A 83 6.93 3.17 4.89
CA TYR A 83 5.65 2.86 5.49
C TYR A 83 5.30 1.41 5.18
N PHE A 84 4.75 0.72 6.17
CA PHE A 84 4.46 -0.70 6.09
C PHE A 84 3.02 -0.96 6.52
N ILE A 85 2.31 -1.77 5.74
CA ILE A 85 1.05 -2.38 6.14
C ILE A 85 1.37 -3.67 6.89
N LYS A 86 0.93 -3.76 8.14
CA LYS A 86 1.05 -4.97 8.97
C LYS A 86 -0.29 -5.70 9.03
N VAL A 87 -0.29 -6.98 8.67
CA VAL A 87 -1.41 -7.91 8.86
C VAL A 87 -0.98 -9.11 9.70
N GLY A 88 -1.33 -9.12 10.99
CA GLY A 88 -0.84 -10.12 11.95
C GLY A 88 0.69 -10.08 12.04
N GLU A 89 1.35 -11.17 11.63
CA GLU A 89 2.82 -11.29 11.58
C GLU A 89 3.43 -10.86 10.23
N ILE A 90 2.61 -10.46 9.25
CA ILE A 90 3.06 -10.15 7.89
C ILE A 90 3.17 -8.64 7.75
N SER A 91 4.31 -8.15 7.26
CA SER A 91 4.51 -6.73 6.93
C SER A 91 4.84 -6.56 5.45
N ILE A 92 4.23 -5.56 4.81
CA ILE A 92 4.43 -5.23 3.40
C ILE A 92 4.71 -3.75 3.28
N GLN A 93 5.81 -3.42 2.63
CA GLN A 93 6.21 -2.05 2.36
C GLN A 93 5.28 -1.41 1.32
N LEU A 94 4.87 -0.17 1.59
CA LEU A 94 4.22 0.69 0.60
C LEU A 94 5.26 1.15 -0.44
N PRO A 95 4.86 1.29 -1.71
CA PRO A 95 5.79 1.55 -2.79
C PRO A 95 6.38 2.93 -2.60
N THR A 96 7.67 3.03 -2.86
CA THR A 96 8.39 4.29 -2.88
C THR A 96 8.10 5.04 -4.17
N ILE A 97 8.44 6.33 -4.20
CA ILE A 97 8.23 7.16 -5.38
C ILE A 97 9.12 6.71 -6.54
N ASP A 98 10.35 6.29 -6.26
CA ASP A 98 11.25 5.77 -7.28
C ASP A 98 10.65 4.54 -7.98
N GLU A 99 9.98 3.67 -7.22
CA GLU A 99 9.27 2.50 -7.75
C GLU A 99 8.02 2.87 -8.55
N LEU A 100 7.25 3.88 -8.11
CA LEU A 100 6.09 4.36 -8.86
C LEU A 100 6.48 5.09 -10.16
N ASN A 101 7.55 5.87 -10.13
CA ASN A 101 8.08 6.55 -11.30
C ASN A 101 8.61 5.55 -12.34
N ALA A 102 9.22 4.45 -11.90
CA ALA A 102 9.66 3.37 -12.79
C ALA A 102 8.49 2.67 -13.50
N ILE A 103 7.31 2.57 -12.85
CA ILE A 103 6.10 1.99 -13.45
C ILE A 103 5.45 2.97 -14.45
N SER A 104 5.63 4.29 -14.24
CA SER A 104 5.02 5.33 -15.08
C SER A 104 5.78 5.63 -16.39
N GLY A 105 6.93 4.98 -16.63
CA GLY A 105 7.63 5.03 -17.93
C GLY A 105 8.54 6.24 -18.16
N ASP A 106 8.65 7.17 -17.21
CA ASP A 106 9.55 8.31 -17.32
C ASP A 106 10.94 7.93 -16.77
N THR A 107 11.72 7.19 -17.58
CA THR A 107 13.17 7.10 -17.39
C THR A 107 13.79 8.45 -17.75
N TYR A 108 14.05 9.28 -16.75
CA TYR A 108 14.93 10.44 -16.93
C TYR A 108 16.38 9.93 -17.03
N ASP A 109 16.88 9.79 -18.25
CA ASP A 109 18.31 9.62 -18.50
C ASP A 109 19.02 10.97 -18.27
N ALA A 110 19.61 11.14 -17.09
CA ALA A 110 20.40 12.32 -16.75
C ALA A 110 21.78 12.36 -17.44
N ASN A 111 22.12 11.34 -18.23
CA ASN A 111 23.40 11.18 -18.92
C ASN A 111 23.25 11.10 -20.45
N ALA A 112 22.14 11.58 -21.02
CA ALA A 112 22.04 11.81 -22.46
C ALA A 112 22.89 13.03 -22.87
N TYR A 113 24.22 12.85 -22.89
CA TYR A 113 25.21 13.76 -23.47
C TYR A 113 25.90 13.09 -24.67
#